data_AF-A0A4U9XTX1-F1
#
_entry.id   AF-A0A4U9XTX1-F1
#
_cell.length_a   1.000
_cell.length_b   1.000
_cell.length_c   1.000
_cell.angle_alpha   90.00
_cell.angle_beta   90.00
_cell.angle_gamma   90.00
#
_symmetry.space_group_name_H-M   'P 1'
#
loop_
_entity.id
_entity.type
_entity.pdbx_description
1 polymer ?
#
loop_
_entity_poly.entity_id
_entity_poly.type
_entity_poly.pdbx_seq_one_letter_code
_entity_poly.pdbx_strand_id
1 'polypeptide(L)'
;MTSKDPVRSAEDIDEQTMTASDFKALATGNPFLKLKMELENELGLLDNERRAFDRTKDDYRQTIRVAERDLPALDKRLSSYDQDIENSRRSKGKDFVMSFGSQSYTEKGEAGEYLHQLIRQNRSETKELRTLAHYRGFALKVTTRSMTEPVPEIVTLRVVGDNQYSVSLDLKSPIGTLQRINNVIDDIEKDKETTEALAKSMRDKAAVAKEQVDKTFGKEEHYQNLKAQYDVLAPLIEAGEPIEVIEEALAPFLNQPNKQEIVLDDQLSLDI
;
A
#
# COMPACT_ATOMS: atom_id res chain seq x y z
N MET A 1 -32.31 -12.06 -33.65
CA MET A 1 -31.67 -11.48 -34.87
C MET A 1 -30.62 -10.48 -34.42
N THR A 2 -29.54 -10.38 -35.21
CA THR A 2 -28.34 -9.52 -35.10
C THR A 2 -27.36 -9.90 -33.98
N SER A 3 -26.31 -10.70 -34.22
CA SER A 3 -25.14 -10.59 -35.15
C SER A 3 -23.91 -10.07 -34.39
N LYS A 4 -23.08 -11.00 -33.87
CA LYS A 4 -21.71 -11.29 -34.34
C LYS A 4 -20.70 -10.17 -34.06
N ASP A 5 -20.11 -10.21 -32.86
CA ASP A 5 -18.74 -9.76 -32.67
C ASP A 5 -17.81 -10.97 -32.86
N PRO A 6 -16.84 -10.92 -33.78
CA PRO A 6 -15.85 -11.97 -33.88
C PRO A 6 -14.88 -11.77 -32.72
N VAL A 7 -15.03 -12.57 -31.68
CA VAL A 7 -13.90 -12.93 -30.83
C VAL A 7 -12.88 -13.56 -31.77
N ARG A 8 -11.87 -12.81 -32.18
CA ARG A 8 -10.67 -13.35 -32.80
C ARG A 8 -9.89 -14.08 -31.71
N SER A 9 -10.38 -15.24 -31.29
CA SER A 9 -9.56 -16.27 -30.70
C SER A 9 -8.71 -16.83 -31.84
N ALA A 10 -7.46 -16.37 -31.92
CA ALA A 10 -6.44 -17.01 -32.74
C ALA A 10 -6.03 -18.31 -32.05
N GLU A 11 -6.93 -19.29 -32.08
CA GLU A 11 -6.76 -20.62 -31.48
C GLU A 11 -6.49 -21.69 -32.55
N ASP A 12 -6.12 -21.26 -33.77
CA ASP A 12 -5.56 -22.12 -34.82
C ASP A 12 -4.15 -21.60 -35.16
N ILE A 13 -3.19 -21.91 -34.30
CA ILE A 13 -1.81 -22.13 -34.75
C ILE A 13 -1.62 -23.63 -34.60
N ASP A 14 -1.57 -24.32 -35.74
CA ASP A 14 -1.28 -25.75 -35.79
C ASP A 14 -0.09 -26.08 -34.89
N GLU A 15 -0.28 -27.05 -34.00
CA GLU A 15 0.73 -27.63 -33.10
C GLU A 15 1.90 -28.27 -33.87
N GLN A 16 1.85 -28.28 -35.21
CA GLN A 16 2.89 -28.73 -36.14
C GLN A 16 3.65 -27.58 -36.84
N THR A 17 3.45 -26.33 -36.43
CA THR A 17 4.15 -25.19 -37.04
C THR A 17 5.58 -25.09 -36.50
N MET A 18 6.57 -25.42 -37.33
CA MET A 18 8.00 -25.20 -37.04
C MET A 18 8.23 -23.76 -36.56
N THR A 19 8.86 -23.60 -35.40
CA THR A 19 9.14 -22.27 -34.85
C THR A 19 10.18 -21.55 -35.70
N ALA A 20 10.23 -20.21 -35.62
CA ALA A 20 11.25 -19.43 -36.31
C ALA A 20 12.68 -19.88 -35.91
N SER A 21 12.85 -20.36 -34.68
CA SER A 21 14.08 -20.96 -34.16
C SER A 21 14.41 -22.28 -34.87
N ASP A 22 13.42 -23.15 -35.08
CA ASP A 22 13.57 -24.41 -35.82
C ASP A 22 14.00 -24.16 -37.26
N PHE A 23 13.37 -23.19 -37.93
CA PHE A 23 13.70 -22.85 -39.32
C PHE A 23 15.13 -22.33 -39.46
N LYS A 24 15.59 -21.52 -38.50
CA LYS A 24 16.94 -20.95 -38.49
C LYS A 24 18.01 -21.99 -38.17
N ALA A 25 17.75 -22.89 -37.22
CA ALA A 25 18.64 -24.01 -36.90
C ALA A 25 18.76 -24.98 -38.08
N LEU A 26 17.65 -25.29 -38.76
CA LEU A 26 17.62 -26.13 -39.97
C LEU A 26 18.40 -25.47 -41.13
N ALA A 27 18.24 -24.15 -41.32
CA ALA A 27 18.91 -23.41 -42.38
C ALA A 27 20.42 -23.24 -42.16
N THR A 28 20.87 -23.23 -40.90
CA THR A 28 22.30 -23.08 -40.53
C THR A 28 22.99 -24.40 -40.20
N GLY A 29 22.23 -25.48 -40.00
CA GLY A 29 22.75 -26.79 -39.59
C GLY A 29 23.28 -26.82 -38.15
N ASN A 30 23.06 -25.78 -37.34
CA ASN A 30 23.56 -25.68 -35.97
C ASN A 30 22.40 -25.84 -34.95
N PRO A 31 22.25 -26.99 -34.29
CA PRO A 31 21.18 -27.22 -33.31
C PRO A 31 21.28 -26.32 -32.07
N PHE A 32 22.48 -25.80 -31.76
CA PHE A 32 22.71 -24.92 -30.61
C PHE A 32 22.11 -23.53 -30.77
N LEU A 33 21.82 -23.10 -32.01
CA LEU A 33 21.14 -21.83 -32.24
C LEU A 33 19.70 -21.84 -31.72
N LYS A 34 19.00 -22.98 -31.82
CA LYS A 34 17.68 -23.18 -31.23
C LYS A 34 17.77 -23.15 -29.71
N LEU A 35 18.70 -23.93 -29.13
CA LEU A 35 18.92 -23.98 -27.68
C LEU A 35 19.24 -22.60 -27.09
N LYS A 36 20.05 -21.78 -27.77
CA LYS A 36 20.31 -20.38 -27.37
C LYS A 36 19.02 -19.57 -27.27
N MET A 37 18.16 -19.63 -28.28
CA MET A 37 16.91 -18.86 -28.29
C MET A 37 15.92 -19.35 -27.22
N GLU A 38 15.87 -20.66 -26.95
CA GLU A 38 15.05 -21.22 -25.87
C GLU A 38 15.54 -20.75 -24.50
N LEU A 39 16.85 -20.80 -24.25
CA LEU A 39 17.47 -20.30 -23.03
C LEU A 39 17.26 -18.79 -22.85
N GLU A 40 17.35 -17.98 -23.92
CA GLU A 40 17.07 -16.54 -23.87
C GLU A 40 15.64 -16.25 -23.42
N ASN A 41 14.66 -16.96 -24.00
CA ASN A 41 13.26 -16.80 -23.67
C ASN A 41 12.97 -17.19 -22.22
N GLU A 42 13.51 -18.33 -21.79
CA GLU A 42 13.30 -18.83 -20.42
C GLU A 42 13.99 -17.94 -19.38
N LEU A 43 15.21 -17.48 -19.65
CA LEU A 43 15.89 -16.50 -18.78
C LEU A 43 15.13 -15.17 -18.71
N GLY A 44 14.55 -14.71 -19.81
CA GLY A 44 13.72 -13.51 -19.83
C GLY A 44 12.47 -13.66 -18.95
N LEU A 45 11.82 -14.83 -18.99
CA LEU A 45 10.68 -15.14 -18.13
C LEU A 45 11.10 -15.18 -16.65
N LEU A 46 12.15 -15.94 -16.32
CA LEU A 46 12.63 -16.09 -14.95
C LEU A 46 13.15 -14.78 -14.35
N ASP A 47 13.83 -13.93 -15.14
CA ASP A 47 14.28 -12.61 -14.69
C ASP A 47 13.09 -11.68 -14.40
N ASN A 48 12.03 -11.74 -15.21
CA ASN A 48 10.80 -11.01 -14.93
C ASN A 48 10.12 -11.49 -13.65
N GLU A 49 10.04 -12.81 -13.43
CA GLU A 49 9.53 -13.40 -12.19
C GLU A 49 10.38 -12.98 -10.98
N ARG A 50 11.71 -13.01 -11.08
CA ARG A 50 12.63 -12.59 -10.01
C ARG A 50 12.44 -11.11 -9.67
N ARG A 51 12.37 -10.23 -10.68
CA ARG A 51 12.08 -8.80 -10.46
C ARG A 51 10.73 -8.57 -9.80
N ALA A 52 9.70 -9.34 -10.16
CA ALA A 52 8.40 -9.27 -9.51
C ALA A 52 8.47 -9.72 -8.04
N PHE A 53 9.24 -10.78 -7.76
CA PHE A 53 9.51 -11.25 -6.41
C PHE A 53 10.24 -10.18 -5.57
N ASP A 54 11.30 -9.58 -6.10
CA ASP A 54 12.07 -8.54 -5.41
C ASP A 54 11.22 -7.30 -5.10
N ARG A 55 10.38 -6.85 -6.04
CA ARG A 55 9.41 -5.77 -5.80
C ARG A 55 8.46 -6.10 -4.65
N THR A 56 7.92 -7.31 -4.63
CA THR A 56 7.03 -7.78 -3.56
C THR A 56 7.75 -7.77 -2.20
N LYS A 57 9.03 -8.15 -2.17
CA LYS A 57 9.87 -8.12 -0.97
C LYS A 57 10.14 -6.69 -0.49
N ASP A 58 10.36 -5.76 -1.41
CA ASP A 58 10.50 -4.33 -1.09
C ASP A 58 9.20 -3.73 -0.53
N ASP A 59 8.04 -4.12 -1.07
CA ASP A 59 6.74 -3.72 -0.54
C ASP A 59 6.52 -4.24 0.89
N TYR A 60 6.95 -5.48 1.19
CA TYR A 60 6.93 -6.00 2.56
C TYR A 60 7.85 -5.23 3.50
N ARG A 61 9.10 -4.93 3.07
CA ARG A 61 10.02 -4.08 3.85
C ARG A 61 9.40 -2.71 4.15
N GLN A 62 8.75 -2.10 3.16
CA GLN A 62 8.09 -0.82 3.33
C GLN A 62 6.91 -0.92 4.30
N THR A 63 6.09 -1.96 4.19
CA THR A 63 4.96 -2.23 5.10
C THR A 63 5.45 -2.33 6.55
N ILE A 64 6.54 -3.06 6.79
CA ILE A 64 7.15 -3.21 8.12
C ILE A 64 7.62 -1.85 8.65
N ARG A 65 8.36 -1.08 7.85
CA ARG A 65 8.86 0.25 8.25
C ARG A 65 7.73 1.21 8.61
N VAL A 66 6.66 1.23 7.82
CA VAL A 66 5.48 2.07 8.09
C VAL A 66 4.82 1.65 9.39
N ALA A 67 4.63 0.34 9.61
CA ALA A 67 4.05 -0.16 10.85
C ALA A 67 4.90 0.19 12.08
N GLU A 68 6.21 0.03 12.01
CA GLU A 68 7.13 0.35 13.11
C GLU A 68 7.20 1.85 13.42
N ARG A 69 7.03 2.70 12.40
CA ARG A 69 6.96 4.15 12.57
C ARG A 69 5.63 4.60 13.20
N ASP A 70 4.50 4.07 12.73
CA ASP A 70 3.18 4.62 13.02
C ASP A 70 2.46 3.94 14.20
N LEU A 71 2.67 2.64 14.43
CA LEU A 71 2.04 1.91 15.54
C LEU A 71 2.30 2.54 16.92
N PRO A 72 3.51 3.00 17.28
CA PRO A 72 3.74 3.62 18.58
C PRO A 72 2.87 4.85 18.83
N ALA A 73 2.61 5.64 17.78
CA ALA A 73 1.74 6.81 17.88
C ALA A 73 0.26 6.41 18.02
N LEU A 74 -0.16 5.38 17.29
CA LEU A 74 -1.51 4.82 17.42
C LEU A 74 -1.74 4.23 18.81
N ASP A 75 -0.77 3.52 19.37
CA ASP A 75 -0.87 2.88 20.70
C ASP A 75 -0.93 3.91 21.81
N LYS A 76 -0.13 4.97 21.70
CA LYS A 76 -0.24 6.12 22.59
C LYS A 76 -1.62 6.76 22.51
N ARG A 77 -2.15 6.98 21.30
CA ARG A 77 -3.50 7.52 21.11
C ARG A 77 -4.56 6.59 21.70
N LEU A 78 -4.42 5.26 21.53
CA LEU A 78 -5.30 4.25 22.11
C LEU A 78 -5.36 4.33 23.63
N SER A 79 -4.21 4.49 24.29
CA SER A 79 -4.13 4.61 25.75
C SER A 79 -4.81 5.86 26.32
N SER A 80 -4.93 6.92 25.52
CA SER A 80 -5.51 8.20 25.94
C SER A 80 -7.03 8.28 25.75
N TYR A 81 -7.69 7.33 25.07
CA TYR A 81 -9.13 7.41 24.84
C TYR A 81 -9.96 7.20 26.09
N ASP A 82 -9.54 6.35 27.02
CA ASP A 82 -10.39 5.92 28.13
C ASP A 82 -10.80 7.13 29.01
N GLN A 83 -9.87 8.04 29.26
CA GLN A 83 -10.14 9.26 30.03
C GLN A 83 -11.06 10.23 29.29
N ASP A 84 -10.87 10.38 27.97
CA ASP A 84 -11.69 11.25 27.13
C ASP A 84 -13.12 10.71 26.97
N ILE A 85 -13.29 9.40 26.82
CA ILE A 85 -14.60 8.74 26.79
C ILE A 85 -15.32 8.94 28.12
N GLU A 86 -14.62 8.79 29.24
CA GLU A 86 -15.20 9.04 30.57
C GLU A 86 -15.67 10.50 30.70
N ASN A 87 -14.84 11.46 30.27
CA ASN A 87 -15.18 12.89 30.29
C ASN A 87 -16.38 13.22 29.37
N SER A 88 -16.43 12.63 28.18
CA SER A 88 -17.55 12.76 27.25
C SER A 88 -18.85 12.24 27.86
N ARG A 89 -18.84 11.04 28.45
CA ARG A 89 -20.00 10.43 29.12
C ARG A 89 -20.44 11.24 30.33
N ARG A 90 -19.51 11.69 31.17
CA ARG A 90 -19.79 12.49 32.39
C ARG A 90 -20.42 13.84 32.08
N SER A 91 -20.12 14.43 30.93
CA SER A 91 -20.67 15.72 30.49
C SER A 91 -21.96 15.60 29.68
N LYS A 92 -22.31 14.38 29.25
CA LYS A 92 -23.49 14.13 28.41
C LYS A 92 -24.78 14.38 29.18
N GLY A 93 -25.73 15.08 28.56
CA GLY A 93 -27.05 15.37 29.14
C GLY A 93 -27.07 16.43 30.26
N LYS A 94 -25.92 17.07 30.56
CA LYS A 94 -25.87 18.23 31.46
C LYS A 94 -26.31 19.50 30.74
N ASP A 95 -26.68 20.51 31.53
CA ASP A 95 -26.99 21.84 31.02
C ASP A 95 -25.83 22.42 30.21
N PHE A 96 -26.18 23.17 29.17
CA PHE A 96 -25.18 23.76 28.28
C PHE A 96 -24.41 24.84 29.02
N VAL A 97 -23.09 24.67 29.11
CA VAL A 97 -22.15 25.69 29.59
C VAL A 97 -20.90 25.65 28.71
N MET A 98 -20.56 26.80 28.14
CA MET A 98 -19.31 27.01 27.42
C MET A 98 -18.56 28.17 28.06
N SER A 99 -17.26 27.99 28.31
CA SER A 99 -16.43 28.99 28.99
C SER A 99 -15.33 29.53 28.07
N PHE A 100 -15.05 30.81 28.21
CA PHE A 100 -14.06 31.58 27.46
C PHE A 100 -13.23 32.38 28.46
N GLY A 101 -12.11 31.80 28.91
CA GLY A 101 -11.34 32.37 30.01
C GLY A 101 -12.18 32.46 31.28
N SER A 102 -12.45 33.68 31.75
CA SER A 102 -13.26 33.95 32.95
C SER A 102 -14.77 34.07 32.68
N GLN A 103 -15.19 34.18 31.42
CA GLN A 103 -16.60 34.34 31.05
C GLN A 103 -17.25 32.98 30.74
N SER A 104 -18.50 32.78 31.12
CA SER A 104 -19.29 31.60 30.76
C SER A 104 -20.62 31.97 30.11
N TYR A 105 -21.04 31.19 29.12
CA TYR A 105 -22.30 31.33 28.41
C TYR A 105 -23.15 30.07 28.57
N THR A 106 -24.44 30.26 28.84
CA THR A 106 -25.45 29.19 28.97
C THR A 106 -26.40 29.12 27.77
N GLU A 107 -26.36 30.12 26.89
CA GLU A 107 -27.13 30.14 25.65
C GLU A 107 -26.28 29.72 24.46
N LYS A 108 -26.76 28.74 23.69
CA LYS A 108 -26.03 28.14 22.56
C LYS A 108 -25.76 29.15 21.45
N GLY A 109 -26.74 30.00 21.14
CA GLY A 109 -26.60 31.02 20.08
C GLY A 109 -25.48 32.02 20.39
N GLU A 110 -25.49 32.58 21.60
CA GLU A 110 -24.50 33.55 22.06
C GLU A 110 -23.10 32.94 22.17
N ALA A 111 -22.97 31.74 22.74
CA ALA A 111 -21.70 31.05 22.85
C ALA A 111 -21.09 30.75 21.46
N GLY A 112 -21.91 30.32 20.50
CA GLY A 112 -21.46 30.04 19.14
C GLY A 112 -20.99 31.31 18.41
N GLU A 113 -21.71 32.41 18.54
CA GLU A 113 -21.35 33.69 17.91
C GLU A 113 -20.04 34.24 18.52
N TYR A 114 -19.90 34.15 19.84
CA TYR A 114 -18.67 34.56 20.51
C TYR A 114 -17.48 33.69 20.11
N LEU A 115 -17.67 32.38 19.96
CA LEU A 115 -16.65 31.48 19.42
C LEU A 115 -16.26 31.87 17.98
N HIS A 116 -17.22 32.19 17.12
CA HIS A 116 -16.94 32.66 15.75
C HIS A 116 -16.12 33.94 15.74
N GLN A 117 -16.45 34.89 16.60
CA GLN A 117 -15.69 36.13 16.77
C GLN A 117 -14.24 35.83 17.15
N LEU A 118 -14.02 34.99 18.17
CA LEU A 118 -12.67 34.58 18.59
C LEU A 118 -11.89 33.90 17.47
N ILE A 119 -12.53 33.00 16.72
CA ILE A 119 -11.90 32.32 15.57
C ILE A 119 -11.51 33.33 14.47
N ARG A 120 -12.36 34.32 14.16
CA ARG A 120 -12.06 35.37 13.17
C ARG A 120 -10.91 36.28 13.62
N GLN A 121 -10.82 36.53 14.92
CA GLN A 121 -9.79 37.35 15.55
C GLN A 121 -8.50 36.59 15.89
N ASN A 122 -8.50 35.25 15.78
CA ASN A 122 -7.35 34.40 16.10
C ASN A 122 -6.21 34.54 15.09
N ARG A 123 -5.44 35.63 15.22
CA ARG A 123 -4.29 35.96 14.38
C ARG A 123 -3.02 36.09 15.22
N SER A 124 -1.89 35.75 14.61
CA SER A 124 -0.56 35.91 15.20
C SER A 124 0.49 36.00 14.10
N GLU A 125 1.62 36.66 14.39
CA GLU A 125 2.80 36.65 13.51
C GLU A 125 3.41 35.24 13.42
N THR A 126 3.33 34.48 14.51
CA THR A 126 3.79 33.09 14.60
C THR A 126 2.59 32.14 14.61
N LYS A 127 2.70 31.02 13.87
CA LYS A 127 1.67 29.96 13.90
C LYS A 127 1.74 29.20 15.21
N GLU A 128 0.67 29.29 16.00
CA GLU A 128 0.55 28.63 17.30
C GLU A 128 -0.87 28.14 17.56
N LEU A 129 -1.01 27.08 18.36
CA LEU A 129 -2.30 26.49 18.70
C LEU A 129 -2.85 27.13 19.97
N ARG A 130 -3.78 28.09 19.83
CA ARG A 130 -4.38 28.83 20.95
C ARG A 130 -5.67 28.19 21.42
N THR A 131 -5.87 28.14 22.74
CA THR A 131 -7.16 27.76 23.35
C THR A 131 -8.11 28.94 23.27
N LEU A 132 -9.28 28.73 22.65
CA LEU A 132 -10.32 29.74 22.52
C LEU A 132 -11.44 29.56 23.54
N ALA A 133 -11.79 28.31 23.87
CA ALA A 133 -12.90 28.01 24.77
C ALA A 133 -12.70 26.67 25.48
N HIS A 134 -13.48 26.40 26.53
CA HIS A 134 -13.66 25.08 27.10
C HIS A 134 -15.13 24.68 27.06
N TYR A 135 -15.39 23.45 26.63
CA TYR A 135 -16.73 22.90 26.47
C TYR A 135 -16.73 21.43 26.83
N ARG A 136 -17.67 21.00 27.69
CA ARG A 136 -17.82 19.60 28.12
C ARG A 136 -16.54 18.94 28.68
N GLY A 137 -15.65 19.73 29.27
CA GLY A 137 -14.36 19.26 29.79
C GLY A 137 -13.22 19.22 28.77
N PHE A 138 -13.48 19.62 27.51
CA PHE A 138 -12.47 19.69 26.46
C PHE A 138 -12.06 21.13 26.18
N ALA A 139 -10.77 21.34 25.90
CA ALA A 139 -10.25 22.61 25.42
C ALA A 139 -10.42 22.70 23.90
N LEU A 140 -11.08 23.75 23.43
CA LEU A 140 -11.25 24.03 22.02
C LEU A 140 -10.11 24.93 21.55
N LYS A 141 -9.23 24.40 20.70
CA LYS A 141 -8.04 25.09 20.21
C LYS A 141 -8.08 25.31 18.71
N VAL A 142 -7.55 26.44 18.25
CA VAL A 142 -7.45 26.76 16.82
C VAL A 142 -6.06 27.32 16.54
N THR A 143 -5.44 26.86 15.46
CA THR A 143 -4.17 27.41 15.01
C THR A 143 -4.37 28.84 14.54
N THR A 144 -3.52 29.75 15.00
CA THR A 144 -3.52 31.15 14.57
C THR A 144 -3.28 31.27 13.06
N ARG A 145 -3.93 32.26 12.46
CA ARG A 145 -3.68 32.66 11.06
C ARG A 145 -2.69 33.81 10.99
N SER A 146 -2.03 33.95 9.85
CA SER A 146 -1.22 35.13 9.56
C SER A 146 -2.10 36.39 9.50
N MET A 147 -1.51 37.56 9.79
CA MET A 147 -2.21 38.85 9.75
C MET A 147 -2.76 39.19 8.36
N THR A 148 -2.10 38.71 7.31
CA THR A 148 -2.44 38.96 5.90
C THR A 148 -3.36 37.90 5.29
N GLU A 149 -3.58 36.79 5.99
CA GLU A 149 -4.36 35.66 5.47
C GLU A 149 -5.86 35.90 5.69
N PRO A 150 -6.69 35.76 4.63
CA PRO A 150 -8.13 35.87 4.79
C PRO A 150 -8.67 34.74 5.68
N VAL A 151 -9.86 34.96 6.26
CA VAL A 151 -10.55 33.90 7.01
C VAL A 151 -10.99 32.83 6.00
N PRO A 152 -10.56 31.57 6.13
CA PRO A 152 -11.00 30.52 5.23
C PRO A 152 -12.48 30.21 5.48
N GLU A 153 -13.17 29.72 4.45
CA GLU A 153 -14.58 29.31 4.56
C GLU A 153 -14.76 28.17 5.58
N ILE A 154 -13.77 27.27 5.63
CA ILE A 154 -13.72 26.15 6.57
C ILE A 154 -12.51 26.34 7.48
N VAL A 155 -12.76 26.31 8.79
CA VAL A 155 -11.72 26.37 9.82
C VAL A 155 -11.58 25.01 10.49
N THR A 156 -10.34 24.56 10.70
CA THR A 156 -10.07 23.38 11.52
C THR A 156 -9.92 23.78 12.98
N LEU A 157 -10.80 23.27 13.82
CA LEU A 157 -10.71 23.37 15.28
C LEU A 157 -10.26 22.02 15.85
N ARG A 158 -9.44 22.06 16.90
CA ARG A 158 -9.03 20.89 17.66
C ARG A 158 -9.77 20.85 18.98
N VAL A 159 -10.53 19.78 19.21
CA VAL A 159 -11.07 19.42 20.52
C VAL A 159 -9.96 18.68 21.25
N VAL A 160 -9.46 19.23 22.35
CA VAL A 160 -8.27 18.73 23.06
C VAL A 160 -8.67 18.29 24.47
N GLY A 161 -8.51 16.99 24.72
CA GLY A 161 -8.50 16.37 26.05
C GLY A 161 -7.12 15.72 26.26
N ASP A 162 -7.11 14.44 26.61
CA ASP A 162 -5.89 13.63 26.63
C ASP A 162 -5.45 13.25 25.20
N ASN A 163 -6.42 13.17 24.28
CA ASN A 163 -6.20 13.13 22.84
C ASN A 163 -6.60 14.46 22.15
N GLN A 164 -6.34 14.53 20.84
CA GLN A 164 -6.74 15.67 20.00
C GLN A 164 -7.61 15.20 18.83
N TYR A 165 -8.80 15.79 18.71
CA TYR A 165 -9.77 15.49 17.66
C TYR A 165 -9.96 16.71 16.76
N SER A 166 -9.82 16.53 15.46
CA SER A 166 -9.98 17.63 14.50
C SER A 166 -11.43 17.71 14.02
N VAL A 167 -12.00 18.92 14.02
CA VAL A 167 -13.32 19.21 13.48
C VAL A 167 -13.24 20.33 12.45
N SER A 168 -13.85 20.10 11.29
CA SER A 168 -13.99 21.12 10.24
C SER A 168 -15.28 21.90 10.44
N LEU A 169 -15.15 23.21 10.58
CA LEU A 169 -16.25 24.12 10.91
C LEU A 169 -16.46 25.12 9.77
N ASP A 170 -17.70 25.22 9.29
CA ASP A 170 -18.16 26.40 8.56
C ASP A 170 -18.63 27.45 9.57
N LEU A 171 -18.20 28.71 9.41
CA LEU A 171 -18.58 29.81 10.32
C LEU A 171 -19.88 30.49 9.88
N LYS A 172 -20.82 29.73 9.29
CA LYS A 172 -22.11 30.22 8.77
C LYS A 172 -23.22 30.13 9.82
N SER A 173 -23.20 29.09 10.66
CA SER A 173 -24.19 28.87 11.72
C SER A 173 -23.52 28.67 13.09
N PRO A 174 -23.75 29.57 14.06
CA PRO A 174 -23.29 29.41 15.44
C PRO A 174 -23.76 28.09 16.07
N ILE A 175 -25.06 27.77 15.92
CA ILE A 175 -25.65 26.56 16.47
C ILE A 175 -25.11 25.31 15.76
N GLY A 176 -24.99 25.35 14.43
CA GLY A 176 -24.42 24.25 13.66
C GLY A 176 -22.96 23.96 14.01
N THR A 177 -22.19 25.00 14.32
CA THR A 177 -20.80 24.87 14.79
C THR A 177 -20.72 24.11 16.11
N LEU A 178 -21.54 24.51 17.09
CA LEU A 178 -21.61 23.82 18.38
C LEU A 178 -22.10 22.38 18.24
N GLN A 179 -23.06 22.12 17.33
CA GLN A 179 -23.52 20.78 17.04
C GLN A 179 -22.39 19.89 16.47
N ARG A 180 -21.58 20.40 15.52
CA ARG A 180 -20.42 19.66 14.99
C ARG A 180 -19.40 19.32 16.09
N ILE A 181 -19.09 20.29 16.96
CA ILE A 181 -18.19 20.07 18.10
C ILE A 181 -18.78 19.02 19.05
N ASN A 182 -20.08 19.11 19.33
CA ASN A 182 -20.76 18.16 20.20
C ASN A 182 -20.74 16.74 19.63
N ASN A 183 -20.99 16.59 18.33
CA ASN A 183 -20.93 15.30 17.65
C ASN A 183 -19.54 14.68 17.74
N VAL A 184 -18.47 15.46 17.56
CA VAL A 184 -17.09 14.94 17.70
C VAL A 184 -16.83 14.43 19.11
N ILE A 185 -17.34 15.10 20.15
CA ILE A 185 -17.20 14.65 21.55
C ILE A 185 -18.03 13.38 21.80
N ASP A 186 -19.23 13.28 21.24
CA ASP A 186 -20.09 12.10 21.38
C ASP A 186 -19.57 10.89 20.59
N ASP A 187 -18.83 11.12 19.49
CA ASP A 187 -18.26 10.10 18.61
C ASP A 187 -16.85 9.62 19.04
N ILE A 188 -16.30 10.10 20.16
CA ILE A 188 -14.96 9.67 20.64
C ILE A 188 -14.86 8.16 20.81
N GLU A 189 -15.92 7.51 21.32
CA GLU A 189 -15.96 6.05 21.47
C GLU A 189 -15.87 5.34 20.11
N LYS A 190 -16.56 5.86 19.09
CA LYS A 190 -16.48 5.34 17.73
C LYS A 190 -15.09 5.59 17.11
N ASP A 191 -14.47 6.73 17.40
CA ASP A 191 -13.10 7.03 16.95
C ASP A 191 -12.05 6.11 17.60
N LYS A 192 -12.31 5.62 18.83
CA LYS A 192 -11.51 4.56 19.45
C LYS A 192 -11.65 3.26 18.66
N GLU A 193 -12.86 2.80 18.38
CA GLU A 193 -13.12 1.56 17.62
C GLU A 193 -12.44 1.57 16.23
N THR A 194 -12.53 2.69 15.51
CA THR A 194 -11.87 2.82 14.20
C THR A 194 -10.35 2.82 14.32
N THR A 195 -9.80 3.45 15.36
CA THR A 195 -8.35 3.46 15.63
C THR A 195 -7.85 2.07 16.04
N GLU A 196 -8.61 1.33 16.84
CA GLU A 196 -8.30 -0.07 17.21
C GLU A 196 -8.29 -0.98 15.98
N ALA A 197 -9.30 -0.87 15.11
CA ALA A 197 -9.37 -1.63 13.87
C ALA A 197 -8.20 -1.31 12.93
N LEU A 198 -7.82 -0.03 12.82
CA LEU A 198 -6.66 0.39 12.03
C LEU A 198 -5.36 -0.19 12.60
N ALA A 199 -5.12 -0.04 13.90
CA ALA A 199 -3.92 -0.53 14.56
C ALA A 199 -3.81 -2.06 14.46
N LYS A 200 -4.93 -2.77 14.60
CA LYS A 200 -4.99 -4.23 14.37
C LYS A 200 -4.62 -4.58 12.93
N SER A 201 -5.27 -3.96 11.94
CA SER A 201 -4.98 -4.22 10.53
C SER A 201 -3.51 -3.94 10.17
N MET A 202 -2.92 -2.88 10.72
CA MET A 202 -1.51 -2.57 10.52
C MET A 202 -0.59 -3.63 11.13
N ARG A 203 -0.89 -4.12 12.34
CA ARG A 203 -0.14 -5.20 12.98
C ARG A 203 -0.23 -6.50 12.19
N ASP A 204 -1.43 -6.88 11.76
CA ASP A 204 -1.66 -8.11 10.99
C ASP A 204 -0.87 -8.08 9.68
N LYS A 205 -0.93 -6.95 8.94
CA LYS A 205 -0.15 -6.75 7.72
C LYS A 205 1.36 -6.80 7.97
N ALA A 206 1.83 -6.19 9.05
CA ALA A 206 3.24 -6.21 9.42
C ALA A 206 3.72 -7.62 9.82
N ALA A 207 2.88 -8.40 10.51
CA ALA A 207 3.20 -9.77 10.89
C ALA A 207 3.35 -10.66 9.65
N VAL A 208 2.41 -10.59 8.71
CA VAL A 208 2.50 -11.31 7.43
C VAL A 208 3.74 -10.86 6.65
N ALA A 209 3.98 -9.55 6.54
CA ALA A 209 5.15 -9.03 5.83
C ALA A 209 6.48 -9.52 6.46
N LYS A 210 6.57 -9.60 7.79
CA LYS A 210 7.75 -10.11 8.50
C LYS A 210 8.01 -11.59 8.19
N GLU A 211 6.97 -12.41 8.03
CA GLU A 211 7.14 -13.80 7.64
C GLU A 211 7.57 -13.95 6.16
N GLN A 212 7.01 -13.12 5.27
CA GLN A 212 7.28 -13.24 3.83
C GLN A 212 8.61 -12.61 3.39
N VAL A 213 9.11 -11.58 4.09
CA VAL A 213 10.31 -10.84 3.65
C VAL A 213 11.58 -11.69 3.64
N ASP A 214 11.66 -12.70 4.50
CA ASP A 214 12.84 -13.57 4.61
C ASP A 214 12.86 -14.69 3.56
N LYS A 215 11.78 -14.87 2.80
CA LYS A 215 11.74 -15.86 1.72
C LYS A 215 12.69 -15.48 0.58
N THR A 216 13.17 -16.51 -0.11
CA THR A 216 14.00 -16.42 -1.30
C THR A 216 13.17 -16.78 -2.55
N PHE A 217 13.68 -16.38 -3.71
CA PHE A 217 13.04 -16.74 -4.97
C PHE A 217 13.11 -18.26 -5.18
N GLY A 218 11.97 -18.92 -5.31
CA GLY A 218 11.88 -20.39 -5.32
C GLY A 218 12.58 -21.05 -6.52
N LYS A 219 12.77 -20.32 -7.63
CA LYS A 219 13.46 -20.79 -8.84
C LYS A 219 14.87 -20.21 -8.98
N GLU A 220 15.48 -19.75 -7.88
CA GLU A 220 16.81 -19.13 -7.94
C GLU A 220 17.87 -20.10 -8.47
N GLU A 221 17.90 -21.34 -7.98
CA GLU A 221 18.84 -22.36 -8.46
C GLU A 221 18.65 -22.66 -9.96
N HIS A 222 17.40 -22.79 -10.40
CA HIS A 222 17.06 -22.99 -11.83
C HIS A 222 17.53 -21.81 -12.69
N TYR A 223 17.25 -20.58 -12.25
CA TYR A 223 17.73 -19.38 -12.92
C TYR A 223 19.26 -19.35 -13.04
N GLN A 224 19.99 -19.67 -11.96
CA GLN A 224 21.44 -19.67 -11.96
C GLN A 224 22.01 -20.75 -12.90
N ASN A 225 21.41 -21.93 -12.93
CA ASN A 225 21.82 -23.03 -13.82
C ASN A 225 21.61 -22.65 -15.30
N LEU A 226 20.43 -22.13 -15.65
CA LEU A 226 20.15 -21.69 -17.02
C LEU A 226 21.03 -20.52 -17.43
N LYS A 227 21.30 -19.61 -16.49
CA LYS A 227 22.16 -18.45 -16.74
C LYS A 227 23.59 -18.89 -17.03
N ALA A 228 24.12 -19.82 -16.25
CA ALA A 228 25.44 -20.40 -16.46
C ALA A 228 25.53 -21.14 -17.81
N GLN A 229 24.50 -21.91 -18.18
CA GLN A 229 24.44 -22.59 -19.48
C GLN A 229 24.42 -21.59 -20.65
N TYR A 230 23.59 -20.55 -20.54
CA TYR A 230 23.49 -19.49 -21.56
C TYR A 230 24.79 -18.69 -21.70
N ASP A 231 25.44 -18.34 -20.59
CA ASP A 231 26.68 -17.55 -20.59
C ASP A 231 27.87 -18.31 -21.22
N VAL A 232 27.83 -19.65 -21.20
CA VAL A 232 28.79 -20.49 -21.95
C VAL A 232 28.39 -20.62 -23.42
N LEU A 233 27.10 -20.81 -23.72
CA LEU A 233 26.62 -21.08 -25.07
C LEU A 233 26.64 -19.85 -25.99
N ALA A 234 26.20 -18.70 -25.49
CA ALA A 234 25.99 -17.51 -26.31
C ALA A 234 27.28 -16.98 -26.96
N PRO A 235 28.44 -16.89 -26.25
CA PRO A 235 29.69 -16.43 -26.86
C PRO A 235 30.23 -17.39 -27.91
N LEU A 236 30.11 -18.71 -27.72
CA LEU A 236 30.63 -19.71 -28.66
C LEU A 236 29.84 -19.69 -29.98
N ILE A 237 28.53 -19.49 -29.92
CA ILE A 237 27.68 -19.32 -31.11
C ILE A 237 28.01 -18.01 -31.82
N GLU A 238 28.27 -16.92 -31.08
CA GLU A 238 28.62 -15.62 -31.67
C GLU A 238 30.01 -15.60 -32.32
N ALA A 239 30.96 -16.35 -31.75
CA ALA A 239 32.30 -16.55 -32.32
C ALA A 239 32.30 -17.51 -33.53
N GLY A 240 31.20 -18.24 -33.78
CA GLY A 240 31.10 -19.19 -34.87
C GLY A 240 31.94 -20.46 -34.65
N GLU A 241 32.12 -20.86 -33.38
CA GLU A 241 32.90 -22.04 -33.02
C GLU A 241 32.28 -23.34 -33.58
N PRO A 242 33.09 -24.36 -33.87
CA PRO A 242 32.59 -25.63 -34.37
C PRO A 242 31.75 -26.35 -33.32
N ILE A 243 30.78 -27.15 -33.79
CA ILE A 243 29.80 -27.89 -32.96
C ILE A 243 30.49 -28.71 -31.86
N GLU A 244 31.61 -29.35 -32.17
CA GLU A 244 32.41 -30.17 -31.24
C GLU A 244 32.91 -29.37 -30.02
N VAL A 245 33.33 -28.13 -30.23
CA VAL A 245 33.81 -27.23 -29.17
C VAL A 245 32.64 -26.76 -28.29
N ILE A 246 31.46 -26.54 -28.90
CA ILE A 246 30.24 -26.19 -28.18
C ILE A 246 29.75 -27.37 -27.32
N GLU A 247 29.80 -28.60 -27.84
CA GLU A 247 29.46 -29.82 -27.12
C GLU A 247 30.37 -30.07 -25.91
N GLU A 248 31.68 -29.92 -26.08
CA GLU A 248 32.65 -30.08 -24.99
C GLU A 248 32.42 -29.03 -23.89
N ALA A 249 32.13 -27.79 -24.26
CA ALA A 249 31.84 -26.71 -23.32
C ALA A 249 30.49 -26.89 -22.57
N LEU A 250 29.50 -27.53 -23.20
CA LEU A 250 28.19 -27.80 -22.60
C LEU A 250 28.10 -29.14 -21.84
N ALA A 251 29.08 -30.04 -22.03
CA ALA A 251 29.17 -31.33 -21.34
C ALA A 251 28.96 -31.29 -19.80
N PRO A 252 29.39 -30.24 -19.05
CA PRO A 252 29.13 -30.15 -17.62
C PRO A 252 27.66 -29.91 -17.25
N PHE A 253 26.88 -29.34 -18.16
CA PHE A 253 25.45 -29.03 -17.98
C PHE A 253 24.56 -30.18 -18.47
N LEU A 254 25.00 -30.89 -19.51
CA LEU A 254 24.28 -32.05 -20.07
C LEU A 254 24.37 -33.31 -19.18
N ASN A 255 25.40 -33.42 -18.33
CA ASN A 255 25.64 -34.59 -17.48
C ASN A 255 25.15 -34.44 -16.02
N GLN A 256 24.40 -33.38 -15.69
CA GLN A 256 23.81 -33.24 -14.35
C GLN A 256 22.49 -34.03 -14.28
N PRO A 257 22.36 -35.02 -13.37
CA PRO A 257 21.10 -35.73 -13.19
C PRO A 257 20.15 -34.85 -12.37
N ASN A 258 19.38 -33.98 -13.03
CA ASN A 258 18.08 -33.56 -12.49
C ASN A 258 17.17 -32.89 -13.56
N LYS A 259 16.11 -33.63 -13.89
CA LYS A 259 14.79 -33.19 -14.34
C LYS A 259 14.74 -32.10 -15.43
N GLN A 260 15.14 -32.46 -16.65
CA GLN A 260 14.36 -32.06 -17.82
C GLN A 260 13.33 -33.16 -18.09
N GLU A 261 12.25 -33.18 -17.32
CA GLU A 261 10.99 -33.76 -17.79
C GLU A 261 10.48 -32.79 -18.87
N ILE A 262 11.04 -32.93 -20.08
CA ILE A 262 10.33 -32.57 -21.28
C ILE A 262 9.16 -33.55 -21.32
N VAL A 263 7.99 -33.09 -20.91
CA VAL A 263 6.73 -33.80 -21.07
C VAL A 263 6.52 -33.95 -22.58
N LEU A 264 7.06 -35.03 -23.16
CA LEU A 264 6.45 -35.65 -24.32
C LEU A 264 5.22 -36.37 -23.78
N ASP A 265 4.07 -35.77 -24.02
CA ASP A 265 2.77 -36.33 -23.70
C ASP A 265 2.54 -37.57 -24.58
N ASP A 266 2.88 -38.73 -24.04
CA ASP A 266 2.54 -40.04 -24.59
C ASP A 266 1.16 -40.42 -24.02
N GLN A 267 0.09 -39.85 -24.60
CA GLN A 267 -1.28 -40.33 -24.41
C GLN A 267 -1.82 -40.94 -25.70
N LEU A 268 -1.40 -42.17 -25.97
CA LEU A 268 -2.04 -43.08 -26.90
C LEU A 268 -2.47 -44.35 -26.14
N SER A 269 -3.61 -44.27 -25.44
CA SER A 269 -4.49 -45.42 -25.21
C SER A 269 -5.83 -44.97 -24.59
N LEU A 270 -6.78 -44.62 -25.46
CA LEU A 270 -8.21 -44.69 -25.15
C LEU A 270 -8.65 -46.14 -25.40
N ASP A 271 -8.83 -46.92 -24.33
CA ASP A 271 -9.69 -48.10 -24.37
C ASP A 271 -11.13 -47.68 -24.07
N ILE A 272 -12.05 -48.16 -24.92
CA ILE A 272 -13.51 -48.16 -24.78
C ILE A 272 -13.92 -49.31 -23.86
#